data_AF-A0A2P5XW27-F1
#
_entry.id   AF-A0A2P5XW27-F1
#
_cell.length_a   1.000
_cell.length_b   1.000
_cell.length_c   1.000
_cell.angle_alpha   90.00
_cell.angle_beta   90.00
_cell.angle_gamma   90.00
#
_symmetry.space_group_name_H-M   'P 1'
#
loop_
_entity.id
_entity.type
_entity.pdbx_description
1 polymer ?
#
loop_
_entity_poly.entity_id
_entity_poly.type
_entity_poly.pdbx_seq_one_letter_code
_entity_poly.pdbx_strand_id
1 'polypeptide(L)' 'MGAWAIAVHGGAGVDPNLPKERQEEAKRLLTRCLDIGISALRSNLPAIDVVELVVCSLRRFFPFNPLK' A
#
# COMPACT_ATOMS: atom_id res chain seq x y z
N MET A 1 12.97 22.31 0.77
CA MET A 1 12.39 21.04 0.26
C MET A 1 10.92 21.04 0.61
N GLY A 2 10.03 20.92 -0.37
CA GLY A 2 8.58 20.87 -0.12
C GLY A 2 8.19 19.65 0.71
N ALA A 3 7.00 19.68 1.32
CA ALA A 3 6.46 18.52 2.00
C ALA A 3 6.12 17.41 0.99
N TRP A 4 6.40 16.16 1.33
CA TRP A 4 5.95 15.00 0.57
C TRP A 4 4.55 14.58 1.01
N ALA A 5 3.85 13.88 0.12
CA ALA A 5 2.59 13.21 0.41
C ALA A 5 2.59 11.85 -0.27
N ILE A 6 1.93 10.87 0.33
CA ILE A 6 1.84 9.50 -0.21
C ILE A 6 0.47 8.90 0.10
N ALA A 7 -0.05 8.14 -0.85
CA ALA A 7 -1.26 7.34 -0.71
C ALA A 7 -1.00 5.93 -1.25
N VAL A 8 -1.69 4.94 -0.70
CA VAL A 8 -1.65 3.54 -1.13
C VAL A 8 -3.08 3.02 -1.31
N HIS A 9 -3.33 2.19 -2.32
CA HIS A 9 -4.61 1.54 -2.53
C HIS A 9 -4.43 0.06 -2.88
N GLY A 10 -5.37 -0.78 -2.45
CA GLY A 10 -5.34 -2.24 -2.66
C GLY A 10 -6.23 -2.73 -3.81
N GLY A 11 -6.84 -1.82 -4.56
CA GLY A 11 -7.89 -2.12 -5.56
C GLY A 11 -9.19 -1.38 -5.22
N ALA A 12 -10.19 -1.51 -6.09
CA ALA A 12 -11.53 -0.96 -5.92
C ALA A 12 -12.58 -2.08 -6.01
N GLY A 13 -13.85 -1.78 -5.74
CA GLY A 13 -14.94 -2.76 -5.84
C GLY A 13 -15.00 -3.77 -4.68
N VAL A 14 -14.70 -3.32 -3.47
CA VAL A 14 -14.78 -4.15 -2.26
C VAL A 14 -16.22 -4.61 -2.02
N ASP A 15 -16.42 -5.91 -1.81
CA ASP A 15 -17.71 -6.48 -1.42
C ASP A 15 -18.21 -5.80 -0.12
N PRO A 16 -19.43 -5.20 -0.12
CA PRO A 16 -20.02 -4.61 1.09
C PRO A 16 -20.16 -5.59 2.26
N ASN A 17 -20.23 -6.90 1.99
CA ASN A 17 -20.35 -7.97 2.99
C ASN A 17 -19.00 -8.60 3.37
N LEU A 18 -17.87 -8.00 2.98
CA LEU A 18 -16.54 -8.53 3.30
C LEU A 18 -16.39 -8.77 4.81
N PRO A 19 -15.98 -9.98 5.26
CA PRO A 19 -15.82 -10.26 6.68
C PRO A 19 -14.89 -9.27 7.38
N LYS A 20 -15.22 -8.88 8.62
CA LYS A 20 -14.44 -7.91 9.39
C LYS A 20 -12.96 -8.31 9.51
N GLU A 21 -12.68 -9.59 9.70
CA GLU A 21 -11.31 -10.10 9.77
C GLU A 21 -10.50 -9.78 8.51
N ARG A 22 -11.08 -10.01 7.32
CA ARG A 22 -10.45 -9.66 6.03
C ARG A 22 -10.30 -8.15 5.85
N GLN A 23 -11.24 -7.35 6.34
CA GLN A 23 -11.09 -5.88 6.34
C GLN A 23 -9.89 -5.45 7.20
N GLU A 24 -9.73 -6.04 8.39
CA GLU A 24 -8.61 -5.74 9.27
C GLU A 24 -7.27 -6.23 8.70
N GLU A 25 -7.24 -7.39 8.06
CA GLU A 25 -6.06 -7.87 7.31
C GLU A 25 -5.66 -6.88 6.20
N ALA A 26 -6.64 -6.42 5.40
CA ALA A 26 -6.39 -5.44 4.34
C ALA A 26 -5.86 -4.11 4.91
N LYS A 27 -6.45 -3.61 6.00
CA LYS A 27 -5.97 -2.39 6.68
C LYS A 27 -4.54 -2.57 7.18
N ARG A 28 -4.22 -3.67 7.87
CA ARG A 28 -2.87 -3.96 8.38
C ARG A 28 -1.85 -3.99 7.25
N LEU A 29 -2.19 -4.61 6.13
CA LEU A 29 -1.32 -4.69 4.96
C LEU A 29 -1.10 -3.31 4.33
N LEU A 30 -2.16 -2.52 4.13
CA LEU A 30 -2.05 -1.16 3.59
C LEU A 30 -1.25 -0.24 4.51
N THR A 31 -1.49 -0.30 5.83
CA THR A 31 -0.69 0.44 6.83
C THR A 31 0.78 0.08 6.74
N ARG A 32 1.11 -1.22 6.64
CA ARG A 32 2.51 -1.65 6.49
C ARG A 32 3.15 -1.10 5.21
N CYS A 33 2.45 -1.11 4.09
CA CYS A 33 2.97 -0.56 2.83
C CYS A 33 3.13 0.97 2.90
N LEU A 34 2.21 1.64 3.59
CA LEU A 34 2.30 3.07 3.86
C LEU A 34 3.53 3.40 4.73
N ASP A 35 3.78 2.63 5.79
CA ASP A 35 4.93 2.83 6.68
C ASP A 35 6.27 2.66 5.95
N ILE A 36 6.35 1.70 5.02
CA ILE A 36 7.53 1.52 4.14
C ILE A 36 7.75 2.79 3.31
N GLY A 37 6.69 3.30 2.67
CA GLY A 37 6.78 4.51 1.84
C GLY A 37 7.13 5.77 2.65
N ILE A 38 6.52 5.95 3.84
CA ILE A 38 6.85 7.03 4.78
C ILE A 38 8.32 6.96 5.17
N SER A 39 8.83 5.76 5.50
CA SER A 39 10.22 5.59 5.91
C SER A 39 11.17 5.94 4.76
N ALA A 40 10.88 5.51 3.54
CA ALA A 40 11.67 5.82 2.36
C ALA A 40 11.68 7.33 2.03
N LEU A 41 10.53 8.00 2.13
CA LEU A 41 10.41 9.45 1.94
C LEU A 41 11.17 10.24 3.01
N ARG A 42 11.12 9.80 4.28
CA ARG A 42 11.92 10.37 5.37
C ARG A 42 13.42 10.22 5.14
N SER A 43 13.83 9.14 4.47
CA SER A 43 15.22 8.91 4.05
C SER A 43 15.62 9.65 2.76
N ASN A 44 14.78 10.55 2.25
CA ASN A 44 15.00 11.32 1.02
C ASN A 44 15.22 10.46 -0.24
N LEU A 45 14.62 9.27 -0.31
CA LEU A 45 14.64 8.50 -1.55
C LEU A 45 13.86 9.26 -2.66
N PRO A 46 14.28 9.16 -3.93
CA PRO A 46 13.51 9.65 -5.07
C PRO A 46 12.09 9.07 -5.06
N ALA A 47 11.10 9.91 -5.39
CA ALA A 47 9.70 9.48 -5.37
C ALA A 47 9.42 8.26 -6.27
N ILE A 48 10.16 8.11 -7.38
CA ILE A 48 10.05 6.96 -8.27
C ILE A 48 10.48 5.64 -7.59
N ASP A 49 11.55 5.68 -6.80
CA ASP A 49 12.04 4.51 -6.06
C ASP A 49 11.10 4.16 -4.91
N VAL A 50 10.51 5.17 -4.25
CA VAL A 50 9.51 4.98 -3.20
C VAL A 50 8.28 4.24 -3.74
N VAL A 51 7.73 4.66 -4.89
CA VAL A 51 6.53 4.00 -5.43
C VAL A 51 6.82 2.57 -5.90
N GLU A 52 8.00 2.31 -6.48
CA GLU A 52 8.41 0.96 -6.84
C GLU A 52 8.52 0.06 -5.60
N LEU A 53 9.18 0.54 -4.54
CA LEU A 53 9.32 -0.19 -3.28
C LEU A 53 7.96 -0.54 -2.64
N VAL A 54 7.03 0.43 -2.64
CA VAL A 54 5.69 0.27 -2.08
C VAL A 54 4.86 -0.73 -2.90
N VAL A 55 4.88 -0.65 -4.23
CA VAL A 55 4.14 -1.58 -5.11
C VAL A 55 4.72 -2.99 -5.04
N CYS A 56 6.05 -3.12 -4.96
CA CYS A 56 6.71 -4.42 -4.78
C CYS A 56 6.29 -5.06 -3.44
N SER A 57 6.16 -4.25 -2.39
CA SER A 57 5.65 -4.70 -1.09
C SER A 57 4.19 -5.13 -1.16
N LEU A 58 3.32 -4.34 -1.81
CA LEU A 58 1.91 -4.68 -2.02
C LEU A 58 1.75 -6.01 -2.76
N ARG A 59 2.49 -6.20 -3.86
CA ARG A 59 2.46 -7.43 -4.66
C ARG A 59 2.91 -8.67 -3.88
N ARG A 60 3.82 -8.51 -2.92
CA ARG A 60 4.32 -9.63 -2.10
C ARG A 60 3.29 -10.12 -1.08
N PHE A 61 2.53 -9.21 -0.48
CA PHE A 61 1.58 -9.53 0.60
C PHE A 61 0.14 -9.71 0.12
N PHE A 62 -0.16 -9.21 -1.07
CA PHE A 62 -1.44 -9.40 -1.75
C PHE A 62 -1.14 -10.14 -3.05
N PRO A 63 -1.59 -11.40 -3.26
CA PRO A 63 -1.63 -11.95 -4.61
C PRO A 63 -2.66 -11.11 -5.38
N PHE A 64 -2.18 -10.02 -5.99
CA PHE A 64 -2.99 -9.14 -6.82
C PHE A 64 -3.54 -10.01 -7.95
N ASN A 65 -4.83 -10.32 -7.90
CA ASN A 65 -5.51 -10.94 -9.02
C ASN A 65 -6.23 -9.81 -9.77
N PRO A 66 -5.66 -9.25 -10.85
CA PRO A 66 -6.29 -8.18 -11.61
C PRO A 66 -7.57 -8.63 -12.37
N LEU A 67 -8.04 -9.86 -12.16
CA LEU A 67 -9.11 -10.52 -12.92
C LEU A 67 -10.10 -11.31 -12.02
N LYS A 68 -10.42 -10.86 -10.81
CA LYS A 68 -11.61 -11.36 -10.09
C LYS A 68 -12.40 -10.20 -9.50
#